data_AF-A0A258ZN02-F1
#
_entry.id   AF-A0A258ZN02-F1
#
_cell.length_a   1.000
_cell.length_b   1.000
_cell.length_c   1.000
_cell.angle_alpha   90.00
_cell.angle_beta   90.00
_cell.angle_gamma   90.00
#
_symmetry.space_group_name_H-M   'P 1'
#
loop_
_entity.id
_entity.type
_entity.pdbx_description
1 polymer ?
#
loop_
_entity_poly.entity_id
_entity_poly.type
_entity_poly.pdbx_seq_one_letter_code
_entity_poly.pdbx_strand_id
1 'polypeptide(L)'
;MSATKILWGQILTVLLIVLAAIWGATQYVAWSLGYQAQLGTPWFALLGLPVYYPPAFFWWWYFFDAYAPEVFFRGALIAASGGFLSIAVSIALSVWRAREASRVETYGSARWAEREEVRSAGLLGTDGVVLGRYERDYLRHDGPEHVLCFAPTRSGKGVGLVVPSLLTWPGSAIVH
;
A
#
# COMPACT_ATOMS: atom_id res chain seq x y z
N MET A 1 24.62 7.44 1.67
CA MET A 1 24.13 6.94 0.37
C MET A 1 23.52 5.57 0.60
N SER A 2 22.19 5.48 0.70
CA SER A 2 21.51 4.19 0.89
C SER A 2 21.63 3.40 -0.41
N ALA A 3 22.25 2.22 -0.36
CA ALA A 3 22.20 1.27 -1.46
C ALA A 3 20.74 1.10 -1.88
N THR A 4 20.46 1.29 -3.17
CA THR A 4 19.15 1.05 -3.76
C THR A 4 18.76 -0.37 -3.42
N LYS A 5 17.83 -0.57 -2.48
CA LYS A 5 17.34 -1.90 -2.11
C LYS A 5 16.74 -2.51 -3.37
N ILE A 6 17.46 -3.48 -3.95
CA ILE A 6 17.01 -4.21 -5.13
C ILE A 6 15.61 -4.75 -4.83
N LEU A 7 14.69 -4.57 -5.77
CA LEU A 7 13.26 -4.84 -5.62
C LEU A 7 12.93 -6.33 -5.75
N TRP A 8 13.66 -7.18 -5.02
CA TRP A 8 13.56 -8.64 -5.11
C TRP A 8 12.13 -9.15 -4.96
N GLY A 9 11.35 -8.60 -4.03
CA GLY A 9 9.95 -8.99 -3.85
C GLY A 9 9.09 -8.68 -5.07
N GLN A 10 9.20 -7.48 -5.65
CA GLN A 10 8.45 -7.11 -6.86
C GLN A 10 8.88 -7.92 -8.07
N ILE A 11 10.19 -8.14 -8.24
CA ILE A 11 10.75 -8.95 -9.32
C ILE A 11 10.22 -10.38 -9.21
N LEU A 12 10.27 -10.98 -8.01
CA LEU A 12 9.75 -12.32 -7.76
C LEU A 12 8.26 -12.42 -8.08
N THR A 13 7.44 -11.47 -7.62
CA THR A 13 6.00 -11.43 -7.90
C THR A 13 5.72 -11.36 -9.40
N VAL A 14 6.41 -10.47 -10.13
CA VAL A 14 6.28 -10.35 -11.58
C VAL A 14 6.65 -11.66 -12.29
N LEU A 15 7.79 -12.26 -11.91
CA LEU A 15 8.24 -13.53 -12.49
C LEU A 15 7.24 -14.67 -12.23
N LEU A 16 6.68 -14.75 -11.02
CA LEU A 16 5.69 -15.77 -10.68
C LEU A 16 4.40 -15.61 -11.48
N ILE A 17 3.92 -14.38 -11.68
CA ILE A 17 2.73 -14.12 -12.51
C ILE A 17 2.96 -14.56 -13.96
N VAL A 18 4.10 -14.17 -14.55
CA VAL A 18 4.45 -14.52 -15.92
C VAL A 18 4.59 -16.04 -16.06
N LEU A 19 5.30 -16.68 -15.12
CA LEU A 19 5.48 -18.12 -15.10
C LEU A 19 4.13 -18.86 -14.99
N ALA A 20 3.25 -18.41 -14.10
CA ALA A 20 1.93 -19.01 -13.90
C ALA A 20 1.04 -18.87 -15.15
N ALA A 21 1.07 -17.71 -15.82
CA ALA A 21 0.30 -17.50 -17.04
C ALA A 21 0.80 -18.37 -18.20
N ILE A 22 2.13 -18.46 -18.39
CA ILE A 22 2.74 -19.34 -19.40
C ILE A 22 2.44 -20.81 -19.09
N TRP A 23 2.49 -21.20 -17.81
CA TRP A 23 2.17 -22.56 -17.41
C TRP A 23 0.70 -22.89 -17.61
N GLY A 24 -0.19 -21.95 -17.27
CA GLY A 24 -1.63 -22.04 -17.54
C GLY A 24 -1.94 -22.17 -19.02
N ALA A 25 -1.28 -21.38 -19.88
CA ALA A 25 -1.41 -21.50 -21.34
C ALA A 25 -0.96 -22.88 -21.82
N THR A 26 0.13 -23.41 -21.28
CA THR A 26 0.62 -24.76 -21.59
C THR A 26 -0.40 -25.83 -21.21
N GLN A 27 -0.89 -25.83 -19.97
CA GLN A 27 -1.88 -26.83 -19.54
C GLN A 27 -3.20 -26.68 -20.30
N TYR A 28 -3.61 -25.46 -20.62
CA TYR A 28 -4.80 -25.19 -21.43
C TYR A 28 -4.69 -25.81 -22.83
N VAL A 29 -3.55 -25.61 -23.52
CA VAL A 29 -3.33 -26.19 -24.85
C VAL A 29 -3.24 -27.71 -24.76
N ALA A 30 -2.54 -28.26 -23.77
CA ALA A 30 -2.42 -29.70 -23.58
C ALA A 30 -3.79 -30.36 -23.34
N TRP A 31 -4.62 -29.75 -22.49
CA TRP A 31 -5.99 -30.19 -22.23
C TRP A 31 -6.88 -30.07 -23.46
N SER A 32 -6.80 -28.95 -24.18
CA SER A 32 -7.61 -28.70 -25.39
C SER A 32 -7.29 -29.68 -26.52
N LEU A 33 -6.05 -30.17 -26.59
CA LEU A 33 -5.60 -31.18 -27.55
C LEU A 33 -5.69 -32.61 -27.01
N GLY A 34 -6.35 -32.82 -25.87
CA GLY A 34 -6.62 -34.14 -25.31
C GLY A 34 -5.36 -34.90 -24.87
N TYR A 35 -4.28 -34.20 -24.51
CA TYR A 35 -3.01 -34.80 -24.07
C TYR A 35 -2.42 -35.82 -25.06
N GLN A 36 -2.57 -35.54 -26.35
CA GLN A 36 -2.06 -36.39 -27.43
C GLN A 36 -0.55 -36.67 -27.32
N ALA A 37 -0.12 -37.86 -27.74
CA ALA A 37 1.27 -38.32 -27.63
C ALA A 37 2.28 -37.40 -28.36
N GLN A 38 1.84 -36.69 -29.40
CA GLN A 38 2.64 -35.74 -30.18
C GLN A 38 3.09 -34.52 -29.37
N LEU A 39 2.44 -34.21 -28.24
CA LEU A 39 2.89 -33.15 -27.31
C LEU A 39 4.14 -33.55 -26.53
N GLY A 40 4.56 -34.80 -26.63
CA GLY A 40 5.72 -35.36 -25.94
C GLY A 40 5.37 -35.92 -24.56
N THR A 41 6.43 -36.32 -23.84
CA THR A 41 6.30 -36.88 -22.50
C THR A 41 5.94 -35.78 -21.49
N PRO A 42 4.91 -35.97 -20.66
CA PRO A 42 4.61 -35.03 -19.58
C PRO A 42 5.76 -34.99 -18.58
N TRP A 43 5.91 -33.85 -17.90
CA TRP A 43 6.94 -33.67 -16.88
C TRP A 43 6.66 -34.56 -15.66
N PHE A 44 5.39 -34.62 -15.25
CA PHE A 44 4.88 -35.53 -14.24
C PHE A 44 3.37 -35.70 -14.41
N ALA A 45 2.75 -36.61 -13.66
CA ALA A 45 1.30 -36.73 -13.57
C ALA A 45 0.83 -36.27 -12.19
N LEU A 46 -0.23 -35.48 -12.13
CA LEU A 46 -0.87 -35.02 -10.91
C LEU A 46 -2.34 -35.45 -10.92
N LEU A 47 -2.76 -36.25 -9.93
CA LEU A 47 -4.12 -36.80 -9.86
C LEU A 47 -4.55 -37.53 -11.15
N GLY A 48 -3.61 -38.18 -11.83
CA GLY A 48 -3.85 -38.86 -13.10
C GLY A 48 -3.86 -37.95 -14.34
N LEU A 49 -3.71 -36.64 -14.18
CA LEU A 49 -3.59 -35.69 -15.29
C LEU A 49 -2.12 -35.42 -15.64
N PRO A 50 -1.73 -35.50 -16.92
CA PRO A 50 -0.37 -35.19 -17.35
C PRO A 50 -0.10 -33.68 -17.25
N VAL A 51 1.00 -33.32 -16.60
CA VAL A 51 1.45 -31.94 -16.40
C VAL A 51 2.70 -31.68 -17.22
N TYR A 52 2.63 -30.69 -18.10
CA TYR A 52 3.76 -30.27 -18.94
C TYR A 52 4.54 -29.09 -18.34
N TYR A 53 5.81 -28.93 -18.73
CA TYR A 53 6.64 -27.81 -18.26
C TYR A 53 6.24 -26.49 -18.95
N PRO A 54 6.31 -25.33 -18.26
CA PRO A 54 5.72 -24.08 -18.75
C PRO A 54 6.20 -23.61 -20.14
N PRO A 55 7.48 -23.74 -20.52
CA PRO A 55 7.90 -23.36 -21.87
C PRO A 55 7.29 -24.18 -23.01
N ALA A 56 6.75 -25.39 -22.77
CA ALA A 56 6.33 -26.31 -23.84
C ALA A 56 5.32 -25.70 -24.82
N PHE A 57 4.47 -24.79 -24.35
CA PHE A 57 3.54 -24.02 -25.18
C PHE A 57 4.19 -23.41 -26.43
N PHE A 58 5.37 -22.78 -26.32
CA PHE A 58 5.98 -22.10 -27.47
C PHE A 58 6.51 -23.08 -28.52
N TRP A 59 6.93 -24.27 -28.11
CA TRP A 59 7.43 -25.32 -29.00
C TRP A 59 6.24 -25.90 -29.78
N TRP A 60 5.15 -26.18 -29.06
CA TRP A 60 3.93 -26.64 -29.69
C TRP A 60 3.32 -25.59 -30.62
N TRP A 61 3.36 -24.32 -30.24
CA TRP A 61 2.91 -23.24 -31.12
C TRP A 61 3.72 -23.26 -32.43
N TYR A 62 5.05 -23.27 -32.33
CA TYR A 62 5.91 -23.29 -33.52
C TYR A 62 5.64 -24.47 -34.46
N PHE A 63 5.42 -25.67 -33.92
CA PHE A 63 5.25 -26.88 -34.73
C PHE A 63 3.80 -27.21 -35.14
N PHE A 64 2.82 -26.84 -34.32
CA PHE A 64 1.45 -27.38 -34.44
C PHE A 64 0.36 -26.32 -34.64
N ASP A 65 0.68 -25.03 -34.66
CA ASP A 65 -0.31 -23.96 -34.80
C ASP A 65 -1.20 -24.07 -36.03
N ALA A 66 -0.61 -24.47 -37.17
CA ALA A 66 -1.35 -24.68 -38.42
C ALA A 66 -2.49 -25.72 -38.31
N TYR A 67 -2.42 -26.65 -37.35
CA TYR A 67 -3.42 -27.71 -37.17
C TYR A 67 -4.54 -27.32 -36.21
N ALA A 68 -4.31 -26.39 -35.28
CA ALA A 68 -5.29 -25.99 -34.26
C ALA A 68 -5.16 -24.50 -33.90
N PRO A 69 -5.28 -23.58 -34.88
CA PRO A 69 -4.94 -22.17 -34.68
C PRO A 69 -5.77 -21.48 -33.60
N GLU A 70 -7.05 -21.84 -33.45
CA GLU A 70 -7.91 -21.26 -32.41
C GLU A 70 -7.47 -21.64 -30.98
N VAL A 71 -6.95 -22.86 -30.80
CA VAL A 71 -6.48 -23.35 -29.50
C VAL A 71 -5.20 -22.61 -29.12
N PHE A 72 -4.26 -22.48 -30.06
CA PHE A 72 -3.01 -21.77 -29.84
C PHE A 72 -3.23 -20.28 -29.63
N PHE A 73 -4.16 -19.65 -30.37
CA PHE A 73 -4.54 -18.26 -30.15
C PHE A 73 -5.11 -18.02 -28.75
N ARG A 74 -5.99 -18.90 -28.24
CA ARG A 74 -6.49 -18.79 -26.86
C ARG A 74 -5.39 -19.00 -25.83
N GLY A 75 -4.50 -19.97 -26.06
CA GLY A 75 -3.30 -20.16 -25.23
C GLY A 75 -2.41 -18.90 -25.21
N ALA A 76 -2.26 -18.25 -26.35
CA ALA A 76 -1.52 -17.00 -26.47
C ALA A 76 -2.16 -15.86 -25.68
N LEU A 77 -3.48 -15.73 -25.73
CA LEU A 77 -4.21 -14.74 -24.92
C LEU A 77 -4.01 -14.97 -23.43
N ILE A 78 -4.02 -16.24 -22.98
CA ILE A 78 -3.73 -16.59 -21.58
C ILE A 78 -2.30 -16.17 -21.22
N ALA A 79 -1.30 -16.54 -22.02
CA ALA A 79 0.10 -16.18 -21.77
C ALA A 79 0.31 -14.65 -21.76
N ALA A 80 -0.27 -13.95 -22.74
CA ALA A 80 -0.18 -12.49 -22.88
C ALA A 80 -0.85 -11.77 -21.70
N SER A 81 -1.97 -12.29 -21.20
CA SER A 81 -2.66 -11.72 -20.03
C SER A 81 -1.76 -11.65 -18.79
N GLY A 82 -0.87 -12.62 -18.61
CA GLY A 82 0.13 -12.60 -17.54
C GLY A 82 1.12 -11.44 -17.65
N GLY A 83 1.52 -11.09 -18.88
CA GLY A 83 2.37 -9.92 -19.15
C GLY A 83 1.69 -8.63 -18.72
N PHE A 84 0.46 -8.39 -19.17
CA PHE A 84 -0.34 -7.21 -18.79
C PHE A 84 -0.61 -7.16 -17.28
N LEU A 85 -0.99 -8.29 -16.67
CA LEU A 85 -1.23 -8.38 -15.23
C LEU A 85 0.05 -8.06 -14.44
N SER A 86 1.20 -8.57 -14.89
CA SER A 86 2.48 -8.31 -14.23
C SER A 86 2.87 -6.83 -14.26
N ILE A 87 2.59 -6.13 -15.37
CA ILE A 87 2.78 -4.67 -15.48
C ILE A 87 1.87 -3.93 -14.50
N ALA A 88 0.59 -4.26 -14.47
CA ALA A 88 -0.38 -3.63 -13.56
C ALA A 88 0.02 -3.82 -12.08
N VAL A 89 0.38 -5.06 -11.69
CA VAL A 89 0.83 -5.38 -10.33
C VAL A 89 2.14 -4.66 -9.99
N SER A 90 3.08 -4.59 -10.93
CA SER A 90 4.35 -3.87 -10.76
C SER A 90 4.14 -2.37 -10.50
N ILE A 91 3.22 -1.74 -11.24
CA ILE A 91 2.85 -0.33 -11.04
C ILE A 91 2.18 -0.17 -9.66
N ALA A 92 1.21 -1.02 -9.32
CA ALA A 92 0.48 -0.95 -8.05
C ALA A 92 1.43 -1.07 -6.84
N LEU A 93 2.36 -2.04 -6.87
CA LEU A 93 3.35 -2.22 -5.81
C LEU A 93 4.33 -1.05 -5.71
N SER A 94 4.68 -0.42 -6.84
CA SER A 94 5.53 0.78 -6.87
C SER A 94 4.82 1.97 -6.22
N VAL A 95 3.54 2.20 -6.55
CA VAL A 95 2.73 3.28 -5.97
C VAL A 95 2.50 3.05 -4.47
N TRP A 96 2.17 1.84 -4.05
CA TRP A 96 1.96 1.52 -2.65
C TRP A 96 3.21 1.82 -1.80
N ARG A 97 4.39 1.42 -2.27
CA ARG A 97 5.66 1.75 -1.60
C ARG A 97 5.97 3.24 -1.58
N ALA A 98 5.68 3.97 -2.65
CA ALA A 98 5.89 5.42 -2.67
C ALA A 98 5.06 6.13 -1.58
N ARG A 99 3.87 5.61 -1.28
CA ARG A 99 3.01 6.12 -0.18
C ARG A 99 3.52 5.75 1.20
N GLU A 100 4.20 4.62 1.35
CA GLU A 100 4.82 4.22 2.61
C GLU A 100 6.12 5.00 2.87
N ALA A 101 6.90 5.23 1.81
CA ALA A 101 8.13 5.98 1.86
C ALA A 101 7.93 7.48 2.13
N SER A 102 6.74 8.06 1.89
CA SER A 102 6.49 9.48 2.19
C SER A 102 6.46 9.81 3.69
N ARG A 103 6.53 8.81 4.58
CA ARG A 103 6.86 8.98 6.01
C ARG A 103 8.37 9.13 6.23
N VAL A 104 9.00 10.07 5.52
CA VAL A 104 10.43 10.33 5.66
C VAL A 104 10.69 11.12 6.95
N GLU A 105 11.08 10.43 8.02
CA GLU A 105 11.43 11.03 9.32
C GLU A 105 12.90 11.48 9.43
N THR A 106 13.58 11.73 8.31
CA THR A 106 15.03 12.03 8.28
C THR A 106 15.43 13.20 9.19
N TYR A 107 14.51 14.14 9.47
CA TYR A 107 14.73 15.28 10.35
C TYR A 107 13.82 15.27 11.61
N GLY A 108 13.22 14.12 11.92
CA GLY A 108 12.26 13.94 12.99
C GLY A 108 10.85 13.66 12.48
N SER A 109 10.03 13.07 13.35
CA SER A 109 8.64 12.69 13.09
C SER A 109 7.63 13.81 13.38
N ALA A 110 8.11 14.98 13.81
CA ALA A 110 7.27 16.11 14.18
C ALA A 110 6.47 16.60 12.97
N ARG A 111 5.15 16.48 13.06
CA ARG A 111 4.19 17.00 12.09
C ARG A 111 2.99 17.61 12.80
N TRP A 112 2.21 18.39 12.08
CA TRP A 112 0.91 18.84 12.57
C TRP A 112 0.00 17.64 12.83
N ALA A 113 -0.73 17.70 13.95
CA ALA A 113 -1.67 16.66 14.33
C ALA A 113 -2.92 16.69 13.43
N GLU A 114 -3.43 15.50 13.12
CA GLU A 114 -4.72 15.30 12.48
C GLU A 114 -5.86 15.42 13.49
N ARG A 115 -7.07 15.70 13.02
CA ARG A 115 -8.24 15.93 13.89
C ARG A 115 -8.52 14.76 14.84
N GLU A 116 -8.30 13.53 14.37
CA GLU A 116 -8.48 12.31 15.17
C GLU A 116 -7.46 12.23 16.31
N GLU A 117 -6.22 12.66 16.06
CA GLU A 117 -5.16 12.70 17.06
C GLU A 117 -5.44 13.78 18.11
N VAL A 118 -5.88 14.97 17.68
CA VAL A 118 -6.31 16.06 18.58
C VAL A 118 -7.45 15.59 19.48
N ARG A 119 -8.43 14.87 18.93
CA ARG A 119 -9.53 14.27 19.71
C ARG A 119 -9.01 13.21 20.68
N SER A 120 -8.13 12.31 20.23
CA SER A 120 -7.57 11.24 21.07
C SER A 120 -6.73 11.77 22.23
N ALA A 121 -6.07 12.92 22.04
CA ALA A 121 -5.34 13.63 23.06
C ALA A 121 -6.25 14.39 24.06
N GLY A 122 -7.58 14.31 23.90
CA GLY A 122 -8.54 14.96 24.80
C GLY A 122 -8.61 16.48 24.63
N LEU A 123 -8.00 17.05 23.60
CA LEU A 123 -7.85 18.51 23.47
C LEU A 123 -9.14 19.24 23.02
N LEU A 124 -10.16 18.50 22.60
CA LEU A 124 -11.45 19.06 22.15
C LEU A 124 -12.50 19.11 23.28
N GLY A 125 -12.09 18.90 24.53
CA GLY A 125 -12.95 18.99 25.71
C GLY A 125 -13.36 20.42 26.04
N THR A 126 -14.32 20.55 26.95
CA THR A 126 -14.80 21.84 27.45
C THR A 126 -14.04 22.36 28.66
N ASP A 127 -13.25 21.51 29.32
CA ASP A 127 -12.58 21.86 30.57
C ASP A 127 -11.08 22.10 30.34
N GLY A 128 -10.43 22.74 31.32
CA GLY A 128 -8.99 22.99 31.28
C GLY A 128 -8.56 24.36 30.73
N VAL A 129 -7.25 24.51 30.58
CA VAL A 129 -6.60 25.74 30.09
C VAL A 129 -6.78 25.86 28.58
N VAL A 130 -7.17 27.03 28.09
CA VAL A 130 -7.32 27.29 26.65
C VAL A 130 -5.95 27.45 26.00
N LEU A 131 -5.60 26.53 25.10
CA LEU A 131 -4.33 26.53 24.37
C LEU A 131 -4.42 27.33 23.06
N GLY A 132 -5.60 27.33 22.43
CA GLY A 132 -5.82 27.97 21.14
C GLY A 132 -7.09 27.50 20.45
N ARG A 133 -7.10 27.55 19.12
CA ARG A 133 -8.24 27.12 18.29
C ARG A 133 -7.77 26.24 17.15
N TYR A 134 -8.44 25.12 16.96
CA TYR A 134 -8.29 24.25 15.81
C TYR A 134 -9.58 24.30 14.99
N GLU A 135 -9.52 24.89 13.80
CA GLU A 135 -10.70 25.18 12.97
C GLU A 135 -11.77 25.99 13.73
N ARG A 136 -12.87 25.33 14.13
CA ARG A 136 -14.00 25.90 14.87
C ARG A 136 -13.99 25.51 16.36
N ASP A 137 -13.13 24.59 16.75
CA ASP A 137 -13.08 24.01 18.09
C ASP A 137 -11.97 24.67 18.92
N TYR A 138 -12.23 24.97 20.18
CA TYR A 138 -11.19 25.42 21.11
C TYR A 138 -10.34 24.24 21.55
N LEU A 139 -9.01 24.42 21.54
CA LEU A 139 -8.10 23.46 22.12
C LEU A 139 -7.94 23.76 23.60
N ARG A 140 -8.24 22.78 24.45
CA ARG A 140 -8.11 22.90 25.90
C ARG A 140 -7.31 21.75 26.47
N HIS A 141 -6.57 22.01 27.53
CA HIS A 141 -5.80 20.99 28.23
C HIS A 141 -6.20 20.95 29.70
N ASP A 142 -6.77 19.81 30.09
CA ASP A 142 -7.26 19.50 31.45
C ASP A 142 -6.41 18.42 32.12
N GLY A 143 -5.18 18.22 31.64
CA GLY A 143 -4.24 17.27 32.20
C GLY A 143 -3.45 17.84 33.38
N PRO A 144 -2.78 16.98 34.17
CA PRO A 144 -1.90 17.41 35.25
C PRO A 144 -0.61 18.08 34.74
N GLU A 145 -0.34 18.07 33.44
CA GLU A 145 0.87 18.61 32.85
C GLU A 145 0.92 20.15 32.88
N HIS A 146 2.13 20.69 32.98
CA HIS A 146 2.33 22.14 32.96
C HIS A 146 2.31 22.70 31.53
N VAL A 147 1.67 23.86 31.36
CA VAL A 147 1.60 24.57 30.08
C VAL A 147 2.55 25.78 30.09
N LEU A 148 3.49 25.82 29.14
CA LEU A 148 4.37 26.96 28.92
C LEU A 148 3.89 27.77 27.70
N CYS A 149 3.50 29.03 27.92
CA CYS A 149 3.18 29.96 26.83
C CYS A 149 4.38 30.85 26.49
N PHE A 150 4.97 30.63 25.32
CA PHE A 150 6.01 31.52 24.76
C PHE A 150 5.41 32.45 23.71
N ALA A 151 5.23 33.73 24.05
CA ALA A 151 4.62 34.71 23.16
C ALA A 151 5.22 36.13 23.34
N PRO A 152 5.61 36.84 22.26
CA PRO A 152 6.16 38.20 22.32
C PRO A 152 5.22 39.23 22.98
N THR A 153 5.72 40.42 23.33
CA THR A 153 4.86 41.52 23.80
C THR A 153 3.83 41.91 22.75
N ARG A 154 2.60 42.23 23.17
CA ARG A 154 1.47 42.61 22.28
C ARG A 154 1.03 41.53 21.28
N SER A 155 1.38 40.26 21.51
CA SER A 155 0.92 39.10 20.71
C SER A 155 -0.49 38.60 21.06
N GLY A 156 -1.13 39.17 22.09
CA GLY A 156 -2.47 38.77 22.51
C GLY A 156 -2.53 37.61 23.49
N LYS A 157 -1.42 37.14 24.10
CA LYS A 157 -1.46 36.06 25.11
C LYS A 157 -2.46 36.30 26.26
N GLY A 158 -2.65 37.56 26.65
CA GLY A 158 -3.62 37.95 27.67
C GLY A 158 -5.06 37.66 27.23
N VAL A 159 -5.45 38.13 26.05
CA VAL A 159 -6.83 38.01 25.55
C VAL A 159 -7.14 36.65 24.90
N GLY A 160 -6.13 35.95 24.38
CA GLY A 160 -6.30 34.69 23.66
C GLY A 160 -6.09 33.42 24.48
N LEU A 161 -5.32 33.51 25.58
CA LEU A 161 -5.00 32.35 26.43
C LEU A 161 -5.37 32.61 27.89
N VAL A 162 -4.89 33.70 28.49
CA VAL A 162 -5.06 33.95 29.95
C VAL A 162 -6.52 34.24 30.30
N VAL A 163 -7.14 35.27 29.71
CA VAL A 163 -8.52 35.67 30.03
C VAL A 163 -9.53 34.55 29.73
N PRO A 164 -9.51 33.89 28.54
CA PRO A 164 -10.42 32.78 28.28
C PRO A 164 -10.27 31.63 29.28
N SER A 165 -9.04 31.27 29.65
CA SER A 165 -8.80 30.22 30.64
C SER A 165 -9.37 30.58 32.00
N LEU A 166 -9.12 31.80 32.50
CA LEU A 166 -9.63 32.24 33.81
C LEU A 166 -11.16 32.34 33.86
N LEU A 167 -11.82 32.62 32.73
CA LEU A 167 -13.28 32.67 32.64
C LEU A 167 -13.92 31.28 32.64
N THR A 168 -13.20 30.24 32.24
CA THR A 168 -13.72 28.87 32.15
C THR A 168 -13.14 27.92 33.18
N TRP A 169 -12.14 28.35 33.96
CA TRP A 169 -11.45 27.51 34.93
C TRP A 169 -12.36 27.22 36.14
N PRO A 170 -12.65 25.94 36.45
CA PRO A 170 -13.55 25.59 37.56
C PRO A 170 -12.86 25.67 38.93
N GLY A 171 -11.52 25.73 38.97
CA GLY A 171 -10.73 25.74 40.20
C GLY A 171 -10.34 27.13 40.69
N SER A 172 -9.50 27.17 41.73
CA SER A 172 -8.86 28.41 42.19
C SER A 172 -7.67 28.77 41.30
N ALA A 173 -7.41 30.08 41.15
CA ALA A 173 -6.27 30.60 40.42
C ALA A 173 -5.58 31.71 41.23
N ILE A 174 -4.26 31.75 41.20
CA ILE A 174 -3.45 32.85 41.75
C ILE A 174 -2.75 33.53 40.56
N VAL A 175 -2.91 34.84 40.45
CA VAL A 175 -2.36 35.65 39.36
C VAL A 175 -1.45 36.72 39.96
N HIS A 176 -0.23 36.82 39.44
CA HIS A 176 0.81 37.75 39.89
C HIS A 176 1.28 38.64 38.73
#